data_AF-A0A0T6AWK3-F1
#
_entry.id   AF-A0A0T6AWK3-F1
#
_cell.length_a   1.000
_cell.length_b   1.000
_cell.length_c   1.000
_cell.angle_alpha   90.00
_cell.angle_beta   90.00
_cell.angle_gamma   90.00
#
_symmetry.space_group_name_H-M   'P 1'
#
loop_
_entity.id
_entity.type
_entity.pdbx_description
1 polymer ?
#
loop_
_entity_poly.entity_id
_entity_poly.type
_entity_poly.pdbx_seq_one_letter_code
_entity_poly.pdbx_strand_id
1 'polypeptide(L)'
;MSTNSHIDRDLDLQNARRGVWLVKVPKYIANRWEKAPGDIEVGKLKITKIPGQKHQVSLTLSSAILSLPDVAEENIPKDHRLDVSTVTNQTLGVFSHKIPVKNDSVVPESEKLCMEGRIVQKLECRPYADNTYMKLKLESIKKASMPARKVQQLDRVVQTYKPVS
;
A
#
# COMPACT_ATOMS: atom_id res chain seq x y z
N MET A 1 17.26 37.98 -3.66
CA MET A 1 17.84 36.93 -2.81
C MET A 1 16.75 36.43 -1.90
N SER A 2 16.20 35.24 -2.17
CA SER A 2 15.12 34.65 -1.40
C SER A 2 15.69 34.17 -0.06
N THR A 3 15.35 34.86 1.02
CA THR A 3 15.67 34.43 2.38
C THR A 3 14.81 33.24 2.74
N ASN A 4 15.24 32.02 2.40
CA ASN A 4 14.70 30.81 3.00
C ASN A 4 15.14 30.80 4.46
N SER A 5 14.32 31.40 5.34
CA SER A 5 14.41 31.14 6.77
C SER A 5 14.17 29.64 6.98
N HIS A 6 15.18 28.92 7.45
CA HIS A 6 14.96 27.59 7.97
C HIS A 6 14.02 27.74 9.17
N ILE A 7 12.75 27.39 8.97
CA ILE A 7 11.78 27.32 10.06
C ILE A 7 12.19 26.09 10.87
N ASP A 8 12.76 26.32 12.05
CA ASP A 8 13.06 25.26 12.99
C ASP A 8 11.72 24.70 13.50
N ARG A 9 11.49 23.41 13.28
CA ARG A 9 10.25 22.72 13.66
C ARG A 9 10.59 21.60 14.63
N ASP A 10 10.00 21.65 15.80
CA ASP A 10 10.19 20.62 16.82
C ASP A 10 9.66 19.26 16.34
N LEU A 11 10.43 18.22 16.62
CA LEU A 11 10.07 16.84 16.35
C LEU A 11 9.66 16.16 17.67
N ASP A 12 8.42 15.70 17.75
CA ASP A 12 7.93 14.93 18.89
C ASP A 12 8.56 13.53 18.91
N LEU A 13 9.28 13.21 20.00
CA LEU A 13 10.01 11.95 20.19
C LEU A 13 9.36 10.99 21.19
N GLN A 14 8.13 11.24 21.65
CA GLN A 14 7.48 10.40 22.67
C GLN A 14 7.45 8.90 22.27
N ASN A 15 7.21 8.61 20.98
CA ASN A 15 7.16 7.23 20.47
C ASN A 15 8.52 6.71 19.99
N ALA A 16 9.64 7.38 20.25
CA ALA A 16 10.96 6.99 19.73
C ALA A 16 11.45 5.59 20.14
N ARG A 17 10.91 5.04 21.25
CA ARG A 17 11.19 3.66 21.72
C ARG A 17 10.17 2.63 21.26
N ARG A 18 9.06 3.05 20.64
CA ARG A 18 7.99 2.15 20.17
C ARG A 18 8.53 1.27 19.04
N GLY A 19 8.39 -0.05 19.19
CA GLY A 19 8.69 -1.01 18.13
C GLY A 19 7.50 -1.18 17.19
N VAL A 20 7.71 -1.02 15.89
CA VAL A 20 6.68 -1.21 14.86
C VAL A 20 7.13 -2.23 13.81
N TRP A 21 6.15 -2.84 13.13
CA TRP A 21 6.41 -3.79 12.05
C TRP A 21 6.20 -3.14 10.69
N LEU A 22 7.09 -3.45 9.75
CA LEU A 22 6.95 -3.05 8.35
C LEU A 22 6.56 -4.27 7.53
N VAL A 23 5.34 -4.26 7.00
CA VAL A 23 4.80 -5.36 6.19
C VAL A 23 4.73 -4.94 4.74
N LYS A 24 5.41 -5.67 3.85
CA LYS A 24 5.25 -5.55 2.40
C LYS A 24 4.03 -6.38 1.98
N VAL A 25 3.06 -5.75 1.32
CA VAL A 25 1.77 -6.35 0.97
C VAL A 25 1.59 -6.38 -0.57
N PRO A 26 1.05 -7.48 -1.15
CA PRO A 26 0.72 -7.53 -2.58
C PRO A 26 -0.33 -6.50 -2.99
N LYS A 27 -0.21 -5.96 -4.21
CA LYS A 27 -1.10 -4.90 -4.75
C LYS A 27 -2.59 -5.27 -4.67
N TYR A 28 -2.96 -6.52 -4.98
CA TYR A 28 -4.36 -6.94 -4.96
C TYR A 28 -5.00 -6.89 -3.56
N ILE A 29 -4.21 -7.06 -2.49
CA ILE A 29 -4.70 -6.88 -1.10
C ILE A 29 -4.82 -5.39 -0.79
N ALA A 30 -3.79 -4.60 -1.10
CA ALA A 30 -3.79 -3.16 -0.86
C ALA A 30 -4.99 -2.47 -1.53
N ASN A 31 -5.26 -2.81 -2.80
CA ASN A 31 -6.41 -2.31 -3.55
C ASN A 31 -7.75 -2.67 -2.89
N ARG A 32 -7.84 -3.82 -2.22
CA ARG A 32 -9.05 -4.25 -1.51
C ARG A 32 -9.24 -3.49 -0.20
N TRP A 33 -8.15 -3.24 0.54
CA TRP A 33 -8.17 -2.42 1.75
C TRP A 33 -8.49 -0.96 1.47
N GLU A 34 -8.00 -0.41 0.36
CA GLU A 34 -8.30 0.97 -0.05
C GLU A 34 -9.78 1.17 -0.38
N LYS A 35 -10.45 0.12 -0.89
CA LYS A 35 -11.89 0.13 -1.19
C LYS A 35 -12.76 -0.30 0.00
N ALA A 36 -12.16 -0.70 1.11
CA ALA A 36 -12.90 -1.11 2.29
C ALA A 36 -13.56 0.12 2.96
N PRO A 37 -14.83 0.06 3.35
CA PRO A 37 -15.44 1.08 4.21
C PRO A 37 -14.64 1.22 5.51
N GLY A 38 -14.46 2.45 6.01
CA GLY A 38 -13.41 2.77 6.99
C GLY A 38 -13.24 1.83 8.18
N ASP A 39 -14.34 1.50 8.88
CA ASP A 39 -14.27 0.74 10.13
C ASP A 39 -14.48 -0.78 9.98
N ILE A 40 -14.36 -1.34 8.78
CA ILE A 40 -14.54 -2.79 8.61
C ILE A 40 -13.27 -3.58 8.93
N GLU A 41 -13.46 -4.75 9.54
CA GLU A 41 -12.37 -5.70 9.76
C GLU A 41 -11.84 -6.20 8.41
N VAL A 42 -10.55 -5.95 8.14
CA VAL A 42 -9.94 -6.33 6.86
C VAL A 42 -9.33 -7.74 6.83
N GLY A 43 -9.08 -8.32 8.00
CA GLY A 43 -8.48 -9.64 8.16
C GLY A 43 -7.91 -9.89 9.54
N LYS A 44 -7.49 -11.13 9.78
CA LYS A 44 -6.92 -11.60 11.05
C LYS A 44 -5.47 -11.99 10.86
N LEU A 45 -4.62 -11.52 11.76
CA LEU A 45 -3.23 -11.93 11.87
C LEU A 45 -3.10 -13.07 12.88
N LYS A 46 -2.49 -14.18 12.48
CA LYS A 46 -2.19 -15.31 13.37
C LYS A 46 -0.68 -15.44 13.53
N ILE A 47 -0.24 -15.53 14.78
CA ILE A 47 1.16 -15.73 15.13
C ILE A 47 1.27 -17.06 15.86
N THR A 48 2.04 -17.99 15.30
CA THR A 48 2.28 -19.31 15.88
C THR A 48 3.73 -19.41 16.31
N LYS A 49 3.94 -19.57 17.62
CA LYS A 49 5.25 -19.71 18.25
C LYS A 49 5.45 -21.15 18.67
N ILE A 50 6.32 -21.87 17.97
CA ILE A 50 6.68 -23.24 18.30
C ILE A 50 8.12 -23.21 18.84
N PRO A 51 8.37 -23.71 20.07
CA PRO A 51 9.72 -23.80 20.61
C PRO A 51 10.68 -24.50 19.65
N GLY A 52 11.86 -23.92 19.43
CA GLY A 52 12.87 -24.48 18.52
C GLY A 52 12.61 -24.25 17.02
N GLN A 53 11.48 -23.66 16.63
CA GLN A 53 11.20 -23.29 15.24
C GLN A 53 11.09 -21.78 15.05
N LYS A 54 11.30 -21.33 13.81
CA LYS A 54 11.02 -19.93 13.44
C LYS A 54 9.54 -19.65 13.66
N HIS A 55 9.24 -18.48 14.22
CA HIS A 55 7.86 -18.01 14.36
C HIS A 55 7.17 -17.98 13.01
N GLN A 56 5.97 -18.56 12.94
CA GLN A 56 5.15 -18.53 11.74
C GLN A 56 4.10 -17.43 11.91
N VAL A 57 3.98 -16.57 10.90
CA VAL A 57 3.00 -15.48 10.87
C VAL A 57 2.16 -15.65 9.62
N SER A 58 0.83 -15.58 9.75
CA SER A 58 -0.10 -15.67 8.62
C SER A 58 -1.18 -14.62 8.71
N LEU A 59 -1.68 -14.17 7.56
CA LEU A 59 -2.78 -13.23 7.40
C LEU A 59 -3.92 -13.93 6.66
N THR A 60 -5.09 -13.91 7.27
CA THR A 60 -6.33 -14.41 6.69
C THR A 60 -7.25 -13.23 6.43
N LEU A 61 -7.59 -12.96 5.17
CA LEU A 61 -8.49 -11.88 4.80
C LEU A 61 -9.92 -12.17 5.27
N SER A 62 -10.64 -11.12 5.69
CA SER A 62 -12.03 -11.25 6.13
C SER A 62 -12.95 -11.50 4.94
N SER A 63 -14.05 -12.22 5.16
CA SER A 63 -15.05 -12.47 4.11
C SER A 63 -15.69 -11.15 3.61
N ALA A 64 -15.81 -10.14 4.48
CA ALA A 64 -16.36 -8.83 4.12
C ALA A 64 -15.56 -8.15 3.00
N ILE A 65 -14.23 -8.25 3.04
CA ILE A 65 -13.33 -7.69 2.01
C ILE A 65 -13.38 -8.50 0.70
N LEU A 66 -13.50 -9.81 0.81
CA LEU A 66 -13.58 -10.70 -0.35
C LEU A 66 -14.89 -10.47 -1.13
N SER A 67 -15.99 -10.19 -0.43
CA SER A 67 -17.32 -9.99 -1.01
C SER A 67 -17.64 -8.55 -1.41
N LEU A 68 -16.66 -7.63 -1.47
CA LEU A 68 -16.92 -6.25 -1.86
C LEU A 68 -17.46 -6.18 -3.32
N PRO A 69 -18.63 -5.55 -3.56
CA PRO A 69 -19.35 -5.60 -4.83
C PRO A 69 -18.61 -4.92 -5.98
N ASP A 70 -17.86 -3.86 -5.70
CA ASP A 70 -17.14 -3.03 -6.69
C ASP A 70 -15.79 -3.63 -7.15
N VAL A 71 -15.52 -4.88 -6.73
CA VAL A 71 -14.29 -5.64 -7.01
C VAL A 71 -14.61 -7.12 -7.24
N ALA A 72 -15.87 -7.48 -7.42
CA ALA A 72 -16.34 -8.87 -7.39
C ALA A 72 -15.78 -9.76 -8.53
N GLU A 73 -15.17 -9.19 -9.56
CA GLU A 73 -14.67 -9.95 -10.71
C GLU A 73 -13.33 -10.66 -10.45
N GLU A 74 -12.46 -10.13 -9.58
CA GLU A 74 -11.13 -10.71 -9.34
C GLU A 74 -11.11 -11.50 -8.01
N ASN A 75 -11.29 -12.82 -8.08
CA ASN A 75 -11.12 -13.71 -6.93
C ASN A 75 -9.66 -13.66 -6.44
N ILE A 76 -9.45 -13.19 -5.21
CA ILE A 76 -8.12 -13.13 -4.59
C ILE A 76 -7.95 -14.24 -3.54
N PRO A 77 -6.70 -14.70 -3.27
CA PRO A 77 -6.44 -15.66 -2.20
C PRO A 77 -6.89 -15.13 -0.84
N LYS A 78 -7.45 -16.01 -0.01
CA LYS A 78 -7.87 -15.66 1.36
C LYS A 78 -6.70 -15.64 2.32
N ASP A 79 -5.84 -16.66 2.26
CA ASP A 79 -4.77 -16.90 3.22
C ASP A 79 -3.41 -16.55 2.63
N HIS A 80 -2.56 -15.97 3.47
CA HIS A 80 -1.23 -15.53 3.13
C HIS A 80 -0.26 -15.86 4.27
N ARG A 81 0.98 -16.20 3.92
CA ARG A 81 2.07 -16.28 4.89
C ARG A 81 2.81 -14.95 4.95
N LEU A 82 3.36 -14.63 6.11
CA LEU A 82 4.22 -13.47 6.30
C LEU A 82 5.63 -13.97 6.62
N ASP A 83 6.50 -13.87 5.61
CA ASP A 83 7.89 -14.28 5.73
C ASP A 83 8.64 -13.23 6.54
N VAL A 84 9.12 -13.63 7.72
CA VAL A 84 9.75 -12.76 8.72
C VAL A 84 11.23 -12.55 8.38
N SER A 85 11.66 -11.29 8.22
CA SER A 85 13.05 -10.88 8.00
C SER A 85 13.54 -10.02 9.16
N THR A 86 14.71 -10.34 9.71
CA THR A 86 15.37 -9.51 10.71
C THR A 86 15.89 -8.20 10.09
N VAL A 87 15.92 -7.14 10.89
CA VAL A 87 16.48 -5.84 10.51
C VAL A 87 17.90 -5.77 11.07
N THR A 88 18.91 -6.07 10.27
CA THR A 88 20.30 -6.22 10.78
C THR A 88 21.22 -5.06 10.45
N ASN A 89 21.04 -4.40 9.29
CA ASN A 89 22.06 -3.49 8.75
C ASN A 89 21.60 -2.04 8.60
N GLN A 90 20.36 -1.73 8.98
CA GLN A 90 19.78 -0.38 8.84
C GLN A 90 18.80 -0.11 9.97
N THR A 91 18.87 1.07 10.58
CA THR A 91 17.86 1.56 11.52
C THR A 91 16.81 2.33 10.74
N LEU A 92 15.56 1.90 10.80
CA LEU A 92 14.45 2.57 10.12
C LEU A 92 13.52 3.20 11.16
N GLY A 93 13.25 4.49 11.01
CA GLY A 93 12.27 5.25 11.80
C GLY A 93 11.01 5.51 10.98
N VAL A 94 9.86 5.54 11.66
CA VAL A 94 8.58 5.99 11.07
C VAL A 94 8.30 7.40 11.56
N PHE A 95 8.01 8.31 10.63
CA PHE A 95 7.68 9.69 10.92
C PHE A 95 6.30 10.01 10.36
N SER A 96 5.52 10.80 11.10
CA SER A 96 4.23 11.32 10.66
C SER A 96 4.26 12.84 10.66
N HIS A 97 3.47 13.41 9.75
CA HIS A 97 3.32 14.85 9.58
C HIS A 97 1.83 15.16 9.56
N LYS A 98 1.36 15.87 10.58
CA LYS A 98 -0.02 16.32 10.68
C LYS A 98 -0.11 17.77 10.23
N ILE A 99 -0.89 17.99 9.19
CA ILE A 99 -1.18 19.32 8.62
C ILE A 99 -2.63 19.65 8.99
N PRO A 100 -2.89 20.68 9.80
CA PRO A 100 -4.25 21.07 10.15
C PRO A 100 -5.00 21.60 8.92
N VAL A 101 -6.29 21.23 8.82
CA VAL A 101 -7.10 21.42 7.59
C VAL A 101 -7.81 22.80 7.56
N LYS A 102 -7.86 23.52 8.68
CA LYS A 102 -8.48 24.86 8.79
C LYS A 102 -7.67 25.75 9.73
N ASN A 103 -7.31 26.94 9.25
CA ASN A 103 -6.64 28.00 10.02
C ASN A 103 -7.62 28.96 10.73
N ASP A 104 -8.91 28.62 10.80
CA ASP A 104 -9.98 29.53 11.26
C ASP A 104 -10.22 29.50 12.79
N SER A 105 -9.29 28.88 13.53
CA SER A 105 -9.32 28.81 14.99
C SER A 105 -8.55 29.98 15.61
N VAL A 106 -9.07 30.53 16.73
CA VAL A 106 -8.47 31.65 17.49
C VAL A 106 -7.02 31.37 17.93
N VAL A 107 -6.66 30.08 18.03
CA VAL A 107 -5.27 29.61 18.11
C VAL A 107 -4.99 28.78 16.87
N PRO A 108 -4.10 29.21 15.96
CA PRO A 108 -3.71 28.41 14.81
C PRO A 108 -3.03 27.13 15.30
N GLU A 109 -3.58 25.96 14.95
CA GLU A 109 -2.82 24.72 15.11
C GLU A 109 -1.64 24.76 14.14
N SER A 110 -0.43 24.60 14.66
CA SER A 110 0.76 24.47 13.83
C SER A 110 0.91 23.05 13.32
N GLU A 111 1.55 22.91 12.16
CA GLU A 111 1.97 21.60 11.66
C GLU A 111 2.77 20.85 12.73
N LYS A 112 2.48 19.56 12.92
CA LYS A 112 3.14 18.72 13.92
C LYS A 112 3.92 17.59 13.25
N LEU A 113 5.20 17.49 13.59
CA LEU A 113 6.08 16.39 13.19
C LEU A 113 6.26 15.42 14.37
N CYS A 114 6.08 14.12 14.13
CA CYS A 114 6.24 13.10 15.16
C CYS A 114 7.11 11.94 14.66
N MET A 115 7.97 11.41 15.54
CA MET A 115 8.59 10.09 15.37
C MET A 115 7.66 9.03 15.97
N GLU A 116 7.04 8.20 15.14
CA GLU A 116 6.03 7.20 15.53
C GLU A 116 6.63 5.88 16.05
N GLY A 117 7.91 5.63 15.78
CA GLY A 117 8.59 4.43 16.27
C GLY A 117 9.76 4.00 15.42
N ARG A 118 10.39 2.90 15.84
CA ARG A 118 11.48 2.22 15.14
C ARG A 118 10.99 0.89 14.60
N ILE A 119 11.38 0.56 13.38
CA ILE A 119 11.00 -0.71 12.75
C ILE A 119 11.84 -1.83 13.37
N VAL A 120 11.19 -2.72 14.11
CA VAL A 120 11.85 -3.87 14.77
C VAL A 120 11.76 -5.15 13.96
N GLN A 121 10.80 -5.24 13.05
CA GLN A 121 10.59 -6.42 12.21
C GLN A 121 10.13 -6.02 10.81
N LYS A 122 10.68 -6.68 9.79
CA LYS A 122 10.17 -6.62 8.42
C LYS A 122 9.49 -7.93 8.07
N LEU A 123 8.34 -7.86 7.41
CA LEU A 123 7.60 -9.02 6.95
C LEU A 123 7.25 -8.85 5.47
N GLU A 124 7.30 -9.93 4.70
CA GLU A 124 6.77 -9.97 3.33
C GLU A 124 5.53 -10.88 3.30
N CYS A 125 4.37 -10.29 3.01
CA CYS A 125 3.13 -11.02 2.81
C CYS A 125 3.18 -11.71 1.44
N ARG A 126 3.10 -13.04 1.43
CA ARG A 126 3.13 -13.87 0.22
C ARG A 126 1.90 -14.77 0.16
N PRO A 127 1.28 -14.88 -1.04
CA PRO A 127 0.21 -15.84 -1.24
C PRO A 127 0.75 -17.27 -1.23
N TYR A 128 -0.12 -18.21 -0.92
CA TYR A 128 0.12 -19.61 -1.27
C TYR A 128 -0.02 -19.77 -2.79
N ALA A 129 0.79 -20.64 -3.39
CA ALA A 129 0.76 -20.90 -4.83
C ALA A 129 -0.44 -21.79 -5.21
N ASP A 130 -1.64 -21.35 -4.85
CA ASP A 130 -2.90 -22.02 -5.14
C ASP A 130 -3.43 -21.64 -6.53
N ASN A 131 -4.47 -22.35 -6.97
CA ASN A 131 -5.07 -22.11 -8.28
C ASN A 131 -5.65 -20.69 -8.39
N THR A 132 -6.20 -20.16 -7.29
CA THR A 132 -6.76 -18.80 -7.21
C THR A 132 -5.69 -17.75 -7.51
N TYR A 133 -4.55 -17.81 -6.81
CA TYR A 133 -3.43 -16.91 -7.02
C TYR A 133 -2.84 -17.03 -8.42
N MET A 134 -2.69 -18.26 -8.92
CA MET A 134 -2.08 -18.48 -10.24
C MET A 134 -2.97 -17.93 -11.38
N LYS A 135 -4.29 -18.04 -11.26
CA LYS A 135 -5.24 -17.38 -12.18
C LYS A 135 -5.14 -15.86 -12.10
N LEU A 136 -5.19 -15.30 -10.90
CA LEU A 136 -5.05 -13.86 -10.67
C LEU A 136 -3.72 -13.32 -11.25
N LYS A 137 -2.62 -14.04 -11.01
CA LYS A 137 -1.30 -13.68 -11.53
C LYS A 137 -1.27 -13.68 -13.06
N LEU A 138 -1.86 -14.68 -13.69
CA LEU A 138 -1.93 -14.80 -15.13
C LEU A 138 -2.75 -13.66 -15.74
N GLU A 139 -3.90 -13.33 -15.17
CA GLU A 139 -4.74 -12.20 -15.60
C GLU A 139 -4.03 -10.86 -15.42
N SER A 140 -3.35 -10.67 -14.28
CA SER A 140 -2.55 -9.46 -14.01
C SER A 140 -1.44 -9.27 -15.04
N ILE A 141 -0.74 -10.35 -15.42
CA ILE A 141 0.29 -10.31 -16.48
C ILE A 141 -0.34 -9.97 -17.83
N LYS A 142 -1.45 -10.61 -18.19
CA LYS A 142 -2.16 -10.34 -19.45
C LYS A 142 -2.57 -8.86 -19.54
N LYS A 143 -3.20 -8.32 -18.49
CA LYS A 143 -3.63 -6.92 -18.42
C LYS A 143 -2.44 -5.96 -18.52
N ALA A 144 -1.34 -6.25 -17.82
CA ALA A 144 -0.12 -5.45 -17.88
C ALA A 144 0.62 -5.54 -19.22
N SER A 145 0.48 -6.65 -19.94
CA SER A 145 1.09 -6.84 -21.27
C SER A 145 0.36 -6.13 -22.40
N MET A 146 -0.88 -5.68 -22.18
CA MET A 146 -1.63 -4.95 -23.20
C MET A 146 -1.11 -3.50 -23.30
N PRO A 147 -0.70 -3.04 -24.50
CA PRO A 147 -0.24 -1.66 -24.65
C PRO A 147 -1.41 -0.69 -24.51
N ALA A 148 -1.21 0.39 -23.75
CA ALA A 148 -2.21 1.43 -23.55
C ALA A 148 -2.54 2.22 -24.81
N ARG A 149 -1.65 2.21 -25.81
CA ARG A 149 -1.83 2.86 -27.11
C ARG A 149 -1.63 1.83 -28.21
N LYS A 150 -2.57 1.78 -29.15
CA LYS A 150 -2.48 0.94 -30.34
C LYS A 150 -2.36 1.85 -31.56
N VAL A 151 -1.36 1.60 -32.39
CA VAL A 151 -1.29 2.21 -33.72
C VAL A 151 -2.39 1.57 -34.55
N GLN A 152 -3.34 2.37 -35.03
CA GLN A 152 -4.31 1.93 -36.03
C GLN A 152 -3.82 2.40 -37.39
N GLN A 153 -3.50 1.45 -38.27
CA GLN A 153 -3.23 1.78 -39.65
C GLN A 153 -4.53 2.22 -40.31
N LEU A 154 -4.51 3.38 -40.96
CA LEU A 154 -5.65 3.83 -41.74
C LEU A 154 -5.72 3.00 -43.02
N ASP A 155 -6.89 2.42 -43.29
CA ASP A 155 -7.10 1.62 -44.50
C ASP A 155 -6.96 2.45 -45.79
N ARG A 156 -7.15 3.77 -45.69
CA ARG A 156 -7.09 4.68 -46.82
C ARG A 156 -6.39 5.98 -46.44
N VAL A 157 -5.70 6.56 -47.42
CA VAL A 157 -5.06 7.87 -47.29
C VAL A 157 -6.13 8.95 -47.10
N VAL A 158 -5.99 9.77 -46.06
CA VAL A 158 -6.87 10.92 -45.82
C VAL A 158 -6.49 12.03 -46.79
N GLN A 159 -7.39 12.41 -47.69
CA GLN A 159 -7.18 13.53 -48.59
C GLN A 159 -7.52 14.85 -47.88
N THR A 160 -6.51 15.65 -47.57
CA THR A 160 -6.71 17.00 -47.03
C THR A 160 -6.86 18.00 -48.18
N TYR A 161 -8.03 18.63 -48.28
CA TYR A 161 -8.24 19.72 -49.24
C TYR A 161 -7.64 21.03 -48.74
N LYS A 162 -7.10 21.83 -49.66
CA LYS A 162 -6.61 23.18 -49.37
C LYS A 162 -7.79 24.14 -49.26
N PRO A 163 -7.80 25.07 -48.28
CA PRO A 163 -8.85 26.08 -48.18
C PRO A 163 -8.81 27.02 -49.38
N VAL A 164 -9.99 27.35 -49.91
CA VAL A 164 -10.18 28.32 -51.00
C VAL A 164 -10.56 29.67 -50.41
N SER A 165 -9.87 30.72 -50.85
CA SER A 165 -10.04 32.13 -50.46
C SER A 165 -11.30 32.77 -51.02
#